data_AF-A0AAD5JEU8-F1
#
_entry.id   AF-A0AAD5JEU8-F1
#
_cell.length_a   1.000
_cell.length_b   1.000
_cell.length_c   1.000
_cell.angle_alpha   90.00
_cell.angle_beta   90.00
_cell.angle_gamma   90.00
#
_symmetry.space_group_name_H-M   'P 1'
#
loop_
_entity.id
_entity.type
_entity.pdbx_description
1 polymer ?
#
loop_
_entity_poly.entity_id
_entity_poly.type
_entity_poly.pdbx_seq_one_letter_code
_entity_poly.pdbx_strand_id
1 'polypeptide(L)'
;MAMCILVFLTLLILPTSHSSSDELYIDKSAKIPQSDLDLLEFPLNLEYLEAEFFLYGALGYGLDKAAPKLTGGGPTPLGAKKANLDPFTRDVVLQFAFQEVGHLRAIKNTVKGFPRPLLNLSSESFAKTLDTAFGKPLNPPFDPYSSSLNYLIASYLIPYVGLTGYVGANEKLESPVSRRLVAGLLGVESGQDAVIRALLYEKATQKVPPYGITVAEFTNKISSLRNKLGHTGLTDEGLIVPKSQGAEGKIAGNVLAGDQNSVAYARTPEEILRIVYGSGDEGVPGGFYPKGGDGRIAKSHLKYA
;
A
#
# COMPACT_ATOMS: atom_id res chain seq x y z
N MET A 1 -4.02 70.90 3.48
CA MET A 1 -3.47 71.34 2.18
C MET A 1 -2.03 70.87 2.09
N ALA A 2 -1.81 69.66 1.54
CA ALA A 2 -0.48 69.11 1.25
C ALA A 2 -0.59 68.04 0.16
N MET A 3 0.25 68.20 -0.86
CA MET A 3 0.49 67.48 -2.11
C MET A 3 -0.18 66.13 -2.41
N CYS A 4 -0.79 66.14 -3.60
CA CYS A 4 -1.32 65.04 -4.39
C CYS A 4 -0.27 64.48 -5.37
N ILE A 5 -0.43 63.19 -5.71
CA ILE A 5 -0.01 62.49 -6.94
C ILE A 5 1.48 62.13 -7.05
N LEU A 6 1.79 60.89 -6.66
CA LEU A 6 2.88 60.12 -7.27
C LEU A 6 2.54 58.62 -7.28
N VAL A 7 1.52 58.22 -8.04
CA VAL A 7 1.24 56.80 -8.33
C VAL A 7 0.68 56.68 -9.73
N PHE A 8 1.54 56.77 -10.76
CA PHE A 8 1.21 56.32 -12.12
C PHE A 8 2.52 56.24 -12.90
N LEU A 9 3.20 55.08 -12.90
CA LEU A 9 3.91 54.52 -14.09
C LEU A 9 4.67 53.19 -13.83
N THR A 10 4.16 52.26 -13.01
CA THR A 10 4.79 50.92 -12.89
C THR A 10 3.78 49.76 -12.93
N LEU A 11 2.69 49.92 -13.68
CA LEU A 11 1.61 48.91 -13.78
C LEU A 11 1.31 48.48 -15.23
N LEU A 12 2.35 48.36 -16.07
CA LEU A 12 2.17 47.95 -17.47
C LEU A 12 3.28 47.01 -17.98
N ILE A 13 3.65 46.01 -17.16
CA ILE A 13 4.19 44.74 -17.68
C ILE A 13 3.67 43.61 -16.78
N LEU A 14 2.36 43.39 -16.79
CA LEU A 14 1.81 42.09 -16.44
C LEU A 14 1.71 41.32 -17.76
N PRO A 15 2.38 40.17 -17.93
CA PRO A 15 2.02 39.28 -19.03
C PRO A 15 0.55 38.94 -18.83
N THR A 16 -0.25 39.12 -19.87
CA THR A 16 -1.62 38.62 -19.92
C THR A 16 -1.56 37.11 -19.68
N SER A 17 -1.76 36.68 -18.44
CA SER A 17 -1.99 35.29 -18.12
C SER A 17 -3.34 34.96 -18.71
N HIS A 18 -3.34 34.46 -19.95
CA HIS A 18 -4.47 33.71 -20.44
C HIS A 18 -4.66 32.55 -19.47
N SER A 19 -5.64 32.67 -18.58
CA SER A 19 -6.24 31.50 -17.95
C SER A 19 -7.01 30.79 -19.06
N SER A 20 -6.29 30.01 -19.86
CA SER A 20 -6.95 28.88 -20.49
C SER A 20 -7.33 27.94 -19.35
N SER A 21 -8.59 27.51 -19.35
CA SER A 21 -8.99 26.30 -18.66
C SER A 21 -8.29 25.13 -19.34
N ASP A 22 -6.98 25.01 -19.15
CA ASP A 22 -6.25 23.80 -19.48
C ASP A 22 -6.74 22.76 -18.47
N GLU A 23 -7.76 22.00 -18.86
CA GLU A 23 -7.72 20.58 -18.57
C GLU A 23 -6.29 20.16 -18.86
N LEU A 24 -5.56 19.71 -17.84
CA LEU A 24 -4.15 19.36 -17.90
C LEU A 24 -3.98 18.34 -19.04
N TYR A 25 -3.74 18.85 -20.26
CA TYR A 25 -3.67 18.09 -21.49
C TYR A 25 -2.35 17.35 -21.39
N ILE A 26 -2.40 16.19 -20.73
CA ILE A 26 -1.30 15.25 -20.79
C ILE A 26 -1.22 14.85 -22.25
N ASP A 27 -0.10 15.24 -22.84
CA ASP A 27 0.30 14.70 -24.12
C ASP A 27 0.42 13.18 -23.99
N LYS A 28 -0.64 12.48 -24.37
CA LYS A 28 -0.67 11.01 -24.45
C LYS A 28 0.34 10.47 -25.47
N SER A 29 1.01 11.34 -26.25
CA SER A 29 2.09 10.98 -27.16
C SER A 29 3.48 11.00 -26.50
N ALA A 30 3.62 11.52 -25.28
CA ALA A 30 4.89 11.46 -24.55
C ALA A 30 5.26 10.00 -24.27
N LYS A 31 6.31 9.52 -24.94
CA LYS A 31 6.80 8.16 -24.80
C LYS A 31 7.31 7.95 -23.37
N ILE A 32 6.63 7.09 -22.62
CA ILE A 32 7.06 6.68 -21.27
C ILE A 32 8.37 5.86 -21.41
N PRO A 33 9.46 6.23 -20.71
CA PRO A 33 10.70 5.45 -20.71
C PRO A 33 10.48 4.02 -20.21
N GLN A 34 11.31 3.08 -20.68
CA GLN A 34 11.18 1.68 -20.26
C GLN A 34 11.39 1.50 -18.75
N SER A 35 12.27 2.29 -18.14
CA SER A 35 12.49 2.35 -16.69
C SER A 35 11.19 2.66 -15.95
N ASP A 36 10.47 3.70 -16.38
CA ASP A 36 9.16 4.05 -15.85
C ASP A 36 8.13 2.94 -16.06
N LEU A 37 8.07 2.32 -17.25
CA LEU A 37 7.14 1.21 -17.52
C LEU A 37 7.34 0.06 -16.52
N ASP A 38 8.60 -0.35 -16.31
CA ASP A 38 8.94 -1.44 -15.39
C ASP A 38 8.56 -1.09 -13.93
N LEU A 39 8.76 0.18 -13.53
CA LEU A 39 8.38 0.69 -12.20
C LEU A 39 6.86 0.87 -12.02
N LEU A 40 6.12 1.21 -13.08
CA LEU A 40 4.66 1.33 -13.03
C LEU A 40 3.95 -0.02 -13.07
N GLU A 41 4.55 -1.03 -13.72
CA GLU A 41 4.00 -2.39 -13.72
C GLU A 41 4.21 -3.10 -12.40
N PHE A 42 5.31 -2.86 -11.68
CA PHE A 42 5.61 -3.56 -10.42
C PHE A 42 4.50 -3.45 -9.35
N PRO A 43 3.92 -2.26 -9.07
CA PRO A 43 2.83 -2.10 -8.12
C PRO A 43 1.60 -2.97 -8.41
N LEU A 44 1.34 -3.34 -9.67
CA LEU A 44 0.18 -4.20 -10.01
C LEU A 44 0.14 -5.48 -9.17
N ASN A 45 1.30 -6.01 -8.75
CA ASN A 45 1.34 -7.12 -7.80
C ASN A 45 0.53 -6.81 -6.54
N LEU A 46 0.87 -5.71 -5.86
CA LEU A 46 0.25 -5.29 -4.61
C LEU A 46 -1.20 -4.86 -4.82
N GLU A 47 -1.48 -4.14 -5.90
CA GLU A 47 -2.84 -3.75 -6.27
C GLU A 47 -3.78 -4.95 -6.45
N TYR A 48 -3.29 -6.04 -7.04
CA TYR A 48 -4.07 -7.28 -7.09
C TYR A 48 -4.26 -7.90 -5.71
N LEU A 49 -3.20 -7.94 -4.88
CA LEU A 49 -3.26 -8.47 -3.53
C LEU A 49 -4.33 -7.73 -2.69
N GLU A 50 -4.32 -6.40 -2.75
CA GLU A 50 -5.22 -5.54 -2.00
C GLU A 50 -6.65 -5.60 -2.53
N ALA A 51 -6.83 -5.47 -3.85
CA ALA A 51 -8.16 -5.58 -4.47
C ALA A 51 -8.83 -6.90 -4.13
N GLU A 52 -8.11 -8.01 -4.25
CA GLU A 52 -8.65 -9.33 -3.93
C GLU A 52 -8.96 -9.45 -2.44
N PHE A 53 -8.03 -9.08 -1.57
CA PHE A 53 -8.22 -9.20 -0.13
C PHE A 53 -9.44 -8.39 0.35
N PHE A 54 -9.57 -7.14 -0.07
CA PHE A 54 -10.68 -6.26 0.31
C PHE A 54 -12.02 -6.65 -0.33
N LEU A 55 -12.04 -7.03 -1.61
CA LEU A 55 -13.26 -7.51 -2.27
C LEU A 55 -13.79 -8.79 -1.59
N TYR A 56 -12.91 -9.76 -1.35
CA TYR A 56 -13.31 -10.97 -0.64
C TYR A 56 -13.77 -10.65 0.77
N GLY A 57 -13.02 -9.85 1.54
CA GLY A 57 -13.39 -9.46 2.89
C GLY A 57 -14.80 -8.87 2.99
N ALA A 58 -15.12 -7.87 2.15
CA ALA A 58 -16.40 -7.16 2.21
C ALA A 58 -17.57 -7.90 1.54
N LEU A 59 -17.32 -8.62 0.44
CA LEU A 59 -18.36 -9.14 -0.45
C LEU A 59 -18.38 -10.67 -0.56
N GLY A 60 -17.26 -11.34 -0.29
CA GLY A 60 -17.10 -12.79 -0.43
C GLY A 60 -16.75 -13.25 -1.85
N TYR A 61 -16.38 -12.34 -2.74
CA TYR A 61 -15.90 -12.64 -4.09
C TYR A 61 -14.86 -11.62 -4.53
N GLY A 62 -14.00 -12.00 -5.47
CA GLY A 62 -12.88 -11.18 -5.96
C GLY A 62 -13.12 -10.46 -7.29
N LEU A 63 -12.01 -10.12 -7.97
CA LEU A 63 -12.04 -9.40 -9.25
C LEU A 63 -12.78 -10.17 -10.37
N ASP A 64 -12.80 -11.50 -10.30
CA ASP A 64 -13.49 -12.35 -11.29
C ASP A 64 -14.99 -12.00 -11.42
N LYS A 65 -15.59 -11.41 -10.38
CA LYS A 65 -16.97 -10.90 -10.43
C LYS A 65 -17.03 -9.37 -10.41
N ALA A 66 -16.17 -8.69 -9.66
CA ALA A 66 -16.22 -7.23 -9.53
C ALA A 66 -15.75 -6.49 -10.79
N ALA A 67 -14.68 -6.99 -11.43
CA ALA A 67 -14.07 -6.37 -12.60
C ALA A 67 -13.26 -7.41 -13.43
N PRO A 68 -13.92 -8.41 -14.06
CA PRO A 68 -13.25 -9.59 -14.62
C PRO A 68 -12.20 -9.26 -15.68
N LYS A 69 -12.37 -8.18 -16.44
CA LYS A 69 -11.40 -7.75 -17.46
C LYS A 69 -10.05 -7.35 -16.84
N LEU A 70 -10.03 -6.88 -15.60
CA LEU A 70 -8.80 -6.46 -14.92
C LEU A 70 -7.95 -7.64 -14.49
N THR A 71 -8.48 -8.86 -14.33
CA THR A 71 -7.66 -10.03 -13.97
C THR A 71 -6.74 -10.47 -15.09
N GLY A 72 -7.03 -10.09 -16.35
CA GLY A 72 -6.28 -10.54 -17.52
C GLY A 72 -6.29 -12.06 -17.70
N GLY A 73 -7.27 -12.76 -17.11
CA GLY A 73 -7.33 -14.24 -17.12
C GLY A 73 -6.39 -14.91 -16.10
N GLY A 74 -5.78 -14.15 -15.19
CA GLY A 74 -4.94 -14.70 -14.12
C GLY A 74 -5.75 -15.58 -13.14
N PRO A 75 -5.11 -16.53 -12.43
CA PRO A 75 -5.79 -17.47 -11.56
C PRO A 75 -6.46 -16.81 -10.35
N THR A 76 -7.59 -17.37 -9.91
CA THR A 76 -8.31 -16.92 -8.69
C THR A 76 -7.44 -17.14 -7.44
N PRO A 77 -7.44 -16.20 -6.47
CA PRO A 77 -6.69 -16.36 -5.23
C PRO A 77 -7.06 -17.60 -4.44
N LEU A 78 -6.08 -18.19 -3.76
CA LEU A 78 -6.29 -19.30 -2.84
C LEU A 78 -6.82 -18.80 -1.49
N GLY A 79 -7.83 -19.49 -0.96
CA GLY A 79 -8.24 -19.38 0.45
C GLY A 79 -8.89 -18.05 0.87
N ALA A 80 -9.11 -17.12 -0.06
CA ALA A 80 -9.81 -15.87 0.20
C ALA A 80 -11.29 -16.12 0.56
N LYS A 81 -11.80 -15.41 1.56
CA LYS A 81 -13.14 -15.63 2.14
C LYS A 81 -13.83 -14.33 2.50
N LYS A 82 -15.15 -14.40 2.63
CA LYS A 82 -15.92 -13.32 3.26
C LYS A 82 -15.54 -13.19 4.72
N ALA A 83 -15.17 -11.98 5.15
CA ALA A 83 -14.87 -11.70 6.54
C ALA A 83 -16.14 -11.43 7.36
N ASN A 84 -16.09 -11.76 8.64
CA ASN A 84 -17.11 -11.39 9.61
C ASN A 84 -16.89 -9.95 10.10
N LEU A 85 -17.29 -8.99 9.27
CA LEU A 85 -17.14 -7.57 9.54
C LEU A 85 -18.44 -6.97 10.09
N ASP A 86 -18.30 -6.10 11.10
CA ASP A 86 -19.39 -5.20 11.49
C ASP A 86 -19.76 -4.25 10.34
N PRO A 87 -20.96 -3.64 10.35
CA PRO A 87 -21.43 -2.82 9.24
C PRO A 87 -20.51 -1.65 8.87
N PHE A 88 -19.90 -1.00 9.86
CA PHE A 88 -19.02 0.14 9.63
C PHE A 88 -17.71 -0.32 8.99
N THR A 89 -17.06 -1.32 9.57
CA THR A 89 -15.80 -1.86 9.04
C THR A 89 -16.00 -2.45 7.65
N ARG A 90 -17.12 -3.14 7.41
CA ARG A 90 -17.48 -3.65 6.08
C ARG A 90 -17.59 -2.53 5.05
N ASP A 91 -18.25 -1.43 5.41
CA ASP A 91 -18.41 -0.29 4.50
C ASP A 91 -17.05 0.33 4.15
N VAL A 92 -16.19 0.57 5.14
CA VAL A 92 -14.82 1.07 4.93
C VAL A 92 -14.01 0.13 4.02
N VAL A 93 -14.00 -1.18 4.32
CA VAL A 93 -13.28 -2.17 3.51
C VAL A 93 -13.84 -2.25 2.08
N LEU A 94 -15.15 -2.03 1.90
CA LEU A 94 -15.77 -2.00 0.57
C LEU A 94 -15.32 -0.77 -0.23
N GLN A 95 -15.14 0.37 0.42
CA GLN A 95 -14.59 1.57 -0.23
C GLN A 95 -13.16 1.29 -0.72
N PHE A 96 -12.31 0.72 0.13
CA PHE A 96 -10.94 0.32 -0.24
C PHE A 96 -10.96 -0.66 -1.43
N ALA A 97 -11.79 -1.70 -1.35
CA ALA A 97 -11.92 -2.70 -2.41
C ALA A 97 -12.17 -2.08 -3.80
N PHE A 98 -13.04 -1.07 -3.88
CA PHE A 98 -13.32 -0.41 -5.15
C PHE A 98 -12.29 0.66 -5.54
N GLN A 99 -11.55 1.22 -4.58
CA GLN A 99 -10.39 2.07 -4.84
C GLN A 99 -9.27 1.25 -5.49
N GLU A 100 -8.95 0.05 -4.99
CA GLU A 100 -7.95 -0.84 -5.62
C GLU A 100 -8.34 -1.29 -7.03
N VAL A 101 -9.63 -1.56 -7.26
CA VAL A 101 -10.15 -1.81 -8.61
C VAL A 101 -9.89 -0.58 -9.52
N GLY A 102 -9.97 0.62 -8.96
CA GLY A 102 -9.61 1.87 -9.61
C GLY A 102 -8.11 2.00 -9.89
N HIS A 103 -7.25 1.68 -8.93
CA HIS A 103 -5.80 1.71 -9.06
C HIS A 103 -5.30 0.76 -10.15
N LEU A 104 -5.76 -0.50 -10.14
CA LEU A 104 -5.51 -1.48 -11.20
C LEU A 104 -5.87 -0.92 -12.58
N ARG A 105 -7.03 -0.26 -12.69
CA ARG A 105 -7.47 0.35 -13.96
C ARG A 105 -6.60 1.53 -14.36
N ALA A 106 -6.22 2.39 -13.41
CA ALA A 106 -5.40 3.57 -13.66
C ALA A 106 -4.01 3.18 -14.20
N ILE A 107 -3.38 2.17 -13.58
CA ILE A 107 -2.10 1.64 -14.04
C ILE A 107 -2.24 0.97 -15.40
N LYS A 108 -3.23 0.07 -15.59
CA LYS A 108 -3.44 -0.63 -16.86
C LYS A 108 -3.91 0.25 -18.03
N ASN A 109 -4.38 1.46 -17.76
CA ASN A 109 -4.64 2.46 -18.79
C ASN A 109 -3.37 3.20 -19.23
N THR A 110 -2.31 3.12 -18.45
CA THR A 110 -1.02 3.81 -18.67
C THR A 110 0.05 2.87 -19.20
N VAL A 111 0.07 1.64 -18.69
CA VAL A 111 1.01 0.58 -19.10
C VAL A 111 0.26 -0.68 -19.50
N LYS A 112 0.94 -1.59 -20.22
CA LYS A 112 0.34 -2.87 -20.65
C LYS A 112 -0.08 -3.71 -19.45
N GLY A 113 0.79 -3.79 -18.44
CA GLY A 113 0.58 -4.61 -17.26
C GLY A 113 0.58 -6.11 -17.57
N PHE A 114 0.18 -6.89 -16.57
CA PHE A 114 0.14 -8.34 -16.64
C PHE A 114 -1.15 -8.93 -16.02
N PRO A 115 -1.48 -10.20 -16.31
CA PRO A 115 -2.55 -10.92 -15.63
C PRO A 115 -2.29 -11.06 -14.12
N ARG A 116 -3.35 -11.09 -13.31
CA ARG A 116 -3.28 -11.30 -11.86
C ARG A 116 -2.38 -12.50 -11.52
N PRO A 117 -1.34 -12.35 -10.69
CA PRO A 117 -0.53 -13.48 -10.25
C PRO A 117 -1.32 -14.41 -9.32
N LEU A 118 -0.86 -15.64 -9.10
CA LEU A 118 -1.49 -16.51 -8.10
C LEU A 118 -1.21 -15.98 -6.70
N LEU A 119 -2.27 -15.55 -6.01
CA LEU A 119 -2.22 -15.05 -4.64
C LEU A 119 -2.65 -16.13 -3.65
N ASN A 120 -2.05 -16.13 -2.46
CA ASN A 120 -2.46 -16.98 -1.34
C ASN A 120 -2.97 -16.13 -0.17
N LEU A 121 -4.29 -15.97 -0.11
CA LEU A 121 -4.99 -15.18 0.91
C LEU A 121 -5.64 -16.07 1.98
N SER A 122 -5.18 -17.31 2.12
CA SER A 122 -5.73 -18.25 3.09
C SER A 122 -5.42 -17.83 4.53
N SER A 123 -6.28 -18.21 5.48
CA SER A 123 -6.04 -17.96 6.91
C SER A 123 -4.71 -18.56 7.37
N GLU A 124 -4.29 -19.69 6.80
CA GLU A 124 -3.01 -20.34 7.08
C GLU A 124 -1.81 -19.50 6.63
N SER A 125 -1.93 -18.79 5.50
CA SER A 125 -0.90 -17.87 5.01
C SER A 125 -0.70 -16.71 6.00
N PHE A 126 -1.79 -16.07 6.42
CA PHE A 126 -1.75 -14.98 7.42
C PHE A 126 -1.27 -15.47 8.79
N ALA A 127 -1.72 -16.65 9.23
CA ALA A 127 -1.26 -17.27 10.47
C ALA A 127 0.26 -17.47 10.45
N LYS A 128 0.82 -18.06 9.39
CA LYS A 128 2.27 -18.27 9.26
C LYS A 128 3.06 -16.97 9.31
N THR A 129 2.56 -15.91 8.67
CA THR A 129 3.17 -14.58 8.72
C THR A 129 3.21 -14.05 10.15
N LEU A 130 2.10 -14.13 10.89
CA LEU A 130 2.06 -13.67 12.27
C LEU A 130 2.86 -14.56 13.22
N ASP A 131 2.83 -15.87 13.03
CA ASP A 131 3.68 -16.80 13.79
C ASP A 131 5.16 -16.42 13.66
N THR A 132 5.57 -16.02 12.45
CA THR A 132 6.93 -15.52 12.18
C THR A 132 7.18 -14.18 12.88
N ALA A 133 6.21 -13.25 12.86
CA ALA A 133 6.30 -11.96 13.55
C ALA A 133 6.45 -12.13 15.08
N PHE A 134 5.74 -13.10 15.66
CA PHE A 134 5.80 -13.43 17.08
C PHE A 134 6.97 -14.36 17.44
N GLY A 135 7.62 -14.98 16.46
CA GLY A 135 8.67 -15.98 16.65
C GLY A 135 8.16 -17.31 17.22
N LYS A 136 6.84 -17.54 17.21
CA LYS A 136 6.18 -18.74 17.69
C LYS A 136 4.75 -18.83 17.11
N PRO A 137 4.18 -20.04 16.99
CA PRO A 137 2.78 -20.20 16.62
C PRO A 137 1.83 -19.51 17.60
N LEU A 138 0.87 -18.75 17.08
CA LEU A 138 -0.29 -18.31 17.83
C LEU A 138 -1.29 -19.47 17.97
N ASN A 139 -1.97 -19.54 19.11
CA ASN A 139 -2.97 -20.57 19.38
C ASN A 139 -4.29 -19.90 19.81
N PRO A 140 -5.39 -20.06 19.04
CA PRO A 140 -5.48 -20.75 17.75
C PRO A 140 -4.72 -19.98 16.64
N PRO A 141 -4.44 -20.60 15.47
CA PRO A 141 -3.85 -19.89 14.34
C PRO A 141 -4.61 -18.61 14.01
N PHE A 142 -3.90 -17.54 13.64
CA PHE A 142 -4.55 -16.27 13.34
C PHE A 142 -5.42 -16.37 12.09
N ASP A 143 -6.71 -16.04 12.24
CA ASP A 143 -7.66 -15.98 11.14
C ASP A 143 -8.04 -14.53 10.84
N PRO A 144 -7.64 -13.98 9.67
CA PRO A 144 -7.97 -12.60 9.29
C PRO A 144 -9.48 -12.40 9.06
N TYR A 145 -10.23 -13.46 8.76
CA TYR A 145 -11.65 -13.37 8.38
C TYR A 145 -12.61 -13.45 9.58
N SER A 146 -12.09 -13.71 10.78
CA SER A 146 -12.89 -14.04 11.96
C SER A 146 -13.64 -12.86 12.60
N SER A 147 -13.11 -11.63 12.47
CA SER A 147 -13.70 -10.42 13.04
C SER A 147 -13.18 -9.16 12.35
N SER A 148 -13.86 -8.02 12.52
CA SER A 148 -13.34 -6.71 12.08
C SER A 148 -11.95 -6.39 12.63
N LEU A 149 -11.68 -6.74 13.89
CA LEU A 149 -10.38 -6.43 14.50
C LEU A 149 -9.26 -7.27 13.88
N ASN A 150 -9.50 -8.57 13.70
CA ASN A 150 -8.54 -9.45 13.01
C ASN A 150 -8.33 -9.00 11.57
N TYR A 151 -9.39 -8.60 10.89
CA TYR A 151 -9.31 -8.14 9.51
C TYR A 151 -8.52 -6.83 9.38
N LEU A 152 -8.71 -5.87 10.30
CA LEU A 152 -7.92 -4.63 10.32
C LEU A 152 -6.44 -4.90 10.65
N ILE A 153 -6.13 -5.81 11.60
CA ILE A 153 -4.76 -6.23 11.90
C ILE A 153 -4.12 -6.92 10.68
N ALA A 154 -4.88 -7.75 9.96
CA ALA A 154 -4.43 -8.37 8.73
C ALA A 154 -4.21 -7.34 7.62
N SER A 155 -5.11 -6.36 7.51
CA SER A 155 -5.00 -5.26 6.56
C SER A 155 -3.74 -4.44 6.85
N TYR A 156 -3.38 -4.20 8.11
CA TYR A 156 -2.14 -3.51 8.48
C TYR A 156 -0.86 -4.14 7.87
N LEU A 157 -0.87 -5.43 7.49
CA LEU A 157 0.27 -6.07 6.82
C LEU A 157 0.53 -5.55 5.40
N ILE A 158 -0.51 -5.12 4.67
CA ILE A 158 -0.47 -5.03 3.20
C ILE A 158 -0.27 -3.59 2.67
N PRO A 159 -1.19 -2.61 2.85
CA PRO A 159 -1.16 -1.33 2.14
C PRO A 159 0.08 -0.48 2.42
N TYR A 160 0.62 -0.55 3.64
CA TYR A 160 1.86 0.14 3.98
C TYR A 160 3.07 -0.33 3.14
N VAL A 161 3.06 -1.57 2.66
CA VAL A 161 4.08 -2.06 1.72
C VAL A 161 3.89 -1.45 0.34
N GLY A 162 2.64 -1.28 -0.11
CA GLY A 162 2.27 -0.58 -1.35
C GLY A 162 2.73 0.87 -1.39
N LEU A 163 2.31 1.67 -0.40
CA LEU A 163 2.63 3.09 -0.37
C LEU A 163 4.14 3.35 -0.29
N THR A 164 4.88 2.56 0.49
CA THR A 164 6.34 2.72 0.60
C THR A 164 7.07 2.39 -0.70
N GLY A 165 6.49 1.50 -1.53
CA GLY A 165 6.94 1.26 -2.90
C GLY A 165 6.73 2.46 -3.83
N TYR A 166 5.59 3.14 -3.73
CA TYR A 166 5.36 4.39 -4.48
C TYR A 166 6.34 5.50 -4.09
N VAL A 167 6.62 5.66 -2.79
CA VAL A 167 7.66 6.59 -2.32
C VAL A 167 9.02 6.24 -2.91
N GLY A 168 9.42 4.97 -2.87
CA GLY A 168 10.71 4.50 -3.43
C GLY A 168 10.80 4.55 -4.96
N ALA A 169 9.67 4.58 -5.66
CA ALA A 169 9.64 4.76 -7.11
C ALA A 169 9.82 6.24 -7.51
N ASN A 170 9.30 7.19 -6.74
CA ASN A 170 9.22 8.60 -7.11
C ASN A 170 10.53 9.22 -7.63
N GLU A 171 11.65 8.95 -6.96
CA GLU A 171 12.96 9.50 -7.35
C GLU A 171 13.48 8.95 -8.68
N LYS A 172 12.95 7.81 -9.14
CA LYS A 172 13.40 7.08 -10.32
C LYS A 172 12.54 7.37 -11.55
N LEU A 173 11.41 8.04 -11.38
CA LEU A 173 10.46 8.32 -12.47
C LEU A 173 10.89 9.53 -13.30
N GLU A 174 11.04 9.30 -14.59
CA GLU A 174 11.49 10.31 -15.55
C GLU A 174 10.31 11.09 -16.17
N SER A 175 9.21 10.39 -16.50
CA SER A 175 8.08 10.98 -17.19
C SER A 175 7.13 11.73 -16.24
N PRO A 176 6.67 12.94 -16.62
CA PRO A 176 5.58 13.62 -15.91
C PRO A 176 4.30 12.80 -15.81
N VAL A 177 4.02 11.93 -16.80
CA VAL A 177 2.85 11.04 -16.80
C VAL A 177 2.96 10.03 -15.66
N SER A 178 4.11 9.37 -15.55
CA SER A 178 4.39 8.41 -14.49
C SER A 178 4.39 9.07 -13.12
N ARG A 179 5.03 10.23 -12.97
CA ARG A 179 5.04 11.00 -11.71
C ARG A 179 3.63 11.40 -11.28
N ARG A 180 2.78 11.86 -12.21
CA ARG A 180 1.38 12.19 -11.89
C ARG A 180 0.61 10.96 -11.43
N LEU A 181 0.76 9.83 -12.14
CA LEU A 181 0.07 8.59 -11.80
C LEU A 181 0.49 8.11 -10.40
N VAL A 182 1.79 7.97 -10.16
CA VAL A 182 2.34 7.50 -8.87
C VAL A 182 1.99 8.45 -7.73
N ALA A 183 2.10 9.77 -7.92
CA ALA A 183 1.70 10.72 -6.89
C ALA A 183 0.19 10.64 -6.56
N GLY A 184 -0.66 10.40 -7.56
CA GLY A 184 -2.09 10.22 -7.36
C GLY A 184 -2.43 8.94 -6.59
N LEU A 185 -1.80 7.82 -6.93
CA LEU A 185 -1.95 6.54 -6.24
C LEU A 185 -1.45 6.64 -4.80
N LEU A 186 -0.23 7.17 -4.61
CA LEU A 186 0.37 7.40 -3.29
C LEU A 186 -0.56 8.20 -2.34
N GLY A 187 -1.27 9.20 -2.87
CA GLY A 187 -2.20 10.00 -2.06
C GLY A 187 -3.37 9.19 -1.51
N VAL A 188 -3.96 8.28 -2.31
CA VAL A 188 -5.08 7.43 -1.89
C VAL A 188 -4.60 6.34 -0.93
N GLU A 189 -3.51 5.67 -1.29
CA GLU A 189 -2.86 4.63 -0.48
C GLU A 189 -2.48 5.13 0.92
N SER A 190 -1.90 6.33 1.01
CA SER A 190 -1.58 6.96 2.29
C SER A 190 -2.83 7.21 3.13
N GLY A 191 -3.95 7.56 2.50
CA GLY A 191 -5.23 7.73 3.18
C GLY A 191 -5.80 6.42 3.71
N GLN A 192 -5.68 5.33 2.95
CA GLN A 192 -6.12 4.00 3.37
C GLN A 192 -5.30 3.49 4.56
N ASP A 193 -3.98 3.60 4.51
CA ASP A 193 -3.09 3.27 5.65
C ASP A 193 -3.44 4.11 6.88
N ALA A 194 -3.64 5.42 6.73
CA ALA A 194 -4.03 6.30 7.82
C ALA A 194 -5.37 5.89 8.47
N VAL A 195 -6.37 5.50 7.67
CA VAL A 195 -7.66 5.02 8.19
C VAL A 195 -7.48 3.70 8.95
N ILE A 196 -6.75 2.73 8.40
CA ILE A 196 -6.47 1.45 9.06
C ILE A 196 -5.75 1.70 10.39
N ARG A 197 -4.69 2.52 10.37
CA ARG A 197 -3.92 2.87 11.56
C ARG A 197 -4.77 3.59 12.60
N ALA A 198 -5.62 4.53 12.21
CA ALA A 198 -6.49 5.25 13.13
C ALA A 198 -7.52 4.33 13.81
N LEU A 199 -8.16 3.44 13.04
CA LEU A 199 -9.13 2.47 13.57
C LEU A 199 -8.49 1.46 14.53
N LEU A 200 -7.25 1.05 14.26
CA LEU A 200 -6.49 0.22 15.16
C LEU A 200 -5.96 0.99 16.37
N TYR A 201 -5.57 2.26 16.20
CA TYR A 201 -5.04 3.11 17.26
C TYR A 201 -6.07 3.40 18.35
N GLU A 202 -7.33 3.63 17.96
CA GLU A 202 -8.45 3.73 18.91
C GLU A 202 -8.53 2.50 19.82
N LYS A 203 -8.08 1.34 19.33
CA LYS A 203 -8.11 0.05 20.01
C LYS A 203 -6.71 -0.39 20.47
N ALA A 204 -5.71 0.49 20.49
CA ALA A 204 -4.30 0.13 20.69
C ALA A 204 -4.05 -0.72 21.96
N THR A 205 -4.74 -0.40 23.06
CA THR A 205 -4.61 -1.12 24.35
C THR A 205 -5.58 -2.28 24.50
N GLN A 206 -6.54 -2.44 23.58
CA GLN A 206 -7.47 -3.55 23.57
C GLN A 206 -6.70 -4.85 23.31
N LYS A 207 -6.98 -5.88 24.13
CA LYS A 207 -6.48 -7.24 23.88
C LYS A 207 -7.28 -7.89 22.77
N VAL A 208 -6.61 -8.45 21.77
CA VAL A 208 -7.20 -9.21 20.68
C VAL A 208 -7.56 -10.60 21.22
N PRO A 209 -8.86 -10.96 21.31
CA PRO A 209 -9.26 -12.30 21.71
C PRO A 209 -8.91 -13.32 20.62
N PRO A 210 -8.53 -14.56 20.99
CA PRO A 210 -8.33 -15.08 22.34
C PRO A 210 -6.88 -14.91 22.85
N TYR A 211 -6.01 -14.22 22.11
CA TYR A 211 -4.57 -14.19 22.33
C TYR A 211 -4.13 -13.52 23.64
N GLY A 212 -4.93 -12.56 24.12
CA GLY A 212 -4.56 -11.74 25.27
C GLY A 212 -3.43 -10.73 24.99
N ILE A 213 -3.06 -10.57 23.72
CA ILE A 213 -2.04 -9.65 23.20
C ILE A 213 -2.74 -8.38 22.71
N THR A 214 -2.17 -7.21 22.98
CA THR A 214 -2.78 -5.93 22.58
C THR A 214 -2.66 -5.66 21.08
N VAL A 215 -3.55 -4.82 20.54
CA VAL A 215 -3.46 -4.36 19.14
C VAL A 215 -2.12 -3.68 18.86
N ALA A 216 -1.64 -2.83 19.78
CA ALA A 216 -0.34 -2.19 19.66
C ALA A 216 0.80 -3.22 19.54
N GLU A 217 0.80 -4.27 20.36
CA GLU A 217 1.80 -5.34 20.26
C GLU A 217 1.75 -6.09 18.92
N PHE A 218 0.55 -6.38 18.39
CA PHE A 218 0.40 -6.96 17.04
C PHE A 218 1.05 -6.06 15.99
N THR A 219 0.70 -4.77 15.95
CA THR A 219 1.25 -3.83 14.95
C THR A 219 2.77 -3.64 15.09
N ASN A 220 3.29 -3.61 16.32
CA ASN A 220 4.73 -3.52 16.56
C ASN A 220 5.48 -4.77 16.08
N LYS A 221 4.92 -5.97 16.30
CA LYS A 221 5.50 -7.24 15.80
C LYS A 221 5.46 -7.33 14.29
N ILE A 222 4.35 -6.93 13.67
CA ILE A 222 4.23 -6.87 12.22
C ILE A 222 5.27 -5.92 11.62
N SER A 223 5.40 -4.72 12.19
CA SER A 223 6.34 -3.71 11.67
C SER A 223 7.79 -4.17 11.81
N SER A 224 8.12 -4.79 12.95
CA SER A 224 9.43 -5.41 13.18
C SER A 224 9.73 -6.54 12.18
N LEU A 225 8.73 -7.35 11.82
CA LEU A 225 8.87 -8.39 10.81
C LEU A 225 9.16 -7.79 9.43
N ARG A 226 8.41 -6.77 9.01
CA ARG A 226 8.63 -6.10 7.71
C ARG A 226 10.03 -5.51 7.60
N ASN A 227 10.49 -4.83 8.64
CA ASN A 227 11.86 -4.32 8.73
C ASN A 227 12.90 -5.44 8.64
N LYS A 228 12.67 -6.55 9.35
CA LYS A 228 13.57 -7.71 9.31
C LYS A 228 13.64 -8.33 7.91
N LEU A 229 12.51 -8.50 7.23
CA LEU A 229 12.47 -9.09 5.89
C LEU A 229 13.02 -8.14 4.81
N GLY A 230 12.90 -6.83 4.99
CA GLY A 230 13.41 -5.82 4.06
C GLY A 230 14.94 -5.67 4.05
N HIS A 231 15.63 -6.02 5.14
CA HIS A 231 17.10 -5.92 5.34
C HIS A 231 17.70 -4.51 5.47
N THR A 232 16.92 -3.43 5.48
CA THR A 232 17.42 -2.03 5.46
C THR A 232 17.21 -1.23 6.73
N GLY A 233 16.89 -1.91 7.84
CA GLY A 233 16.68 -1.25 9.13
C GLY A 233 15.24 -0.75 9.30
N LEU A 234 15.07 0.41 9.91
CA LEU A 234 13.76 0.95 10.28
C LEU A 234 13.09 1.65 9.09
N THR A 235 12.16 0.95 8.42
CA THR A 235 11.35 1.47 7.31
C THR A 235 9.84 1.35 7.60
N ASP A 236 9.51 1.06 8.85
CA ASP A 236 8.15 0.89 9.35
C ASP A 236 8.14 0.89 10.88
N GLU A 237 7.04 1.36 11.43
CA GLU A 237 6.82 1.52 12.84
C GLU A 237 5.36 1.18 13.18
N GLY A 238 5.17 0.51 14.31
CA GLY A 238 3.83 0.19 14.80
C GLY A 238 3.14 1.40 15.44
N LEU A 239 1.95 1.18 15.98
CA LEU A 239 1.06 2.26 16.45
C LEU A 239 1.54 2.96 17.72
N ILE A 240 2.39 2.30 18.51
CA ILE A 240 2.97 2.82 19.74
C ILE A 240 4.48 2.57 19.72
N VAL A 241 5.24 3.65 19.69
CA VAL A 241 6.72 3.64 19.67
C VAL A 241 7.28 4.29 20.94
N PRO A 242 8.55 4.04 21.29
CA PRO A 242 9.24 4.84 22.29
C PRO A 242 9.09 6.34 21.96
N LYS A 243 8.84 7.17 22.99
CA LYS A 243 8.61 8.62 22.81
C LYS A 243 9.72 9.32 22.02
N SER A 244 10.96 8.86 22.15
CA SER A 244 12.12 9.38 21.42
C SER A 244 12.12 9.07 19.92
N GLN A 245 11.32 8.09 19.48
CA GLN A 245 11.17 7.69 18.07
C GLN A 245 9.92 8.30 17.44
N GLY A 246 8.88 8.59 18.23
CA GLY A 246 7.69 9.25 17.68
C GLY A 246 7.92 10.72 17.33
N ALA A 247 6.92 11.33 16.70
CA ALA A 247 7.02 12.67 16.10
C ALA A 247 7.72 13.69 17.02
N GLU A 248 8.75 14.34 16.49
CA GLU A 248 9.58 15.36 17.17
C GLU A 248 10.22 14.87 18.50
N GLY A 249 10.28 13.55 18.74
CA GLY A 249 10.68 12.96 20.02
C GLY A 249 9.74 13.28 21.18
N LYS A 250 8.50 13.69 20.88
CA LYS A 250 7.58 14.31 21.85
C LYS A 250 6.34 13.47 22.16
N ILE A 251 6.06 12.44 21.38
CA ILE A 251 4.85 11.62 21.54
C ILE A 251 5.15 10.14 21.22
N ALA A 252 4.38 9.23 21.82
CA ALA A 252 4.53 7.78 21.61
C ALA A 252 3.51 7.21 20.61
N GLY A 253 2.39 7.91 20.37
CA GLY A 253 1.40 7.51 19.38
C GLY A 253 1.90 7.74 17.96
N ASN A 254 1.64 6.79 17.08
CA ASN A 254 2.22 6.75 15.74
C ASN A 254 1.20 6.29 14.68
N VAL A 255 0.16 7.10 14.50
CA VAL A 255 -0.92 6.82 13.53
C VAL A 255 -0.46 7.03 12.09
N LEU A 256 0.62 7.78 11.87
CA LEU A 256 1.28 7.95 10.57
C LEU A 256 2.77 7.65 10.77
N ALA A 257 3.28 6.59 10.15
CA ALA A 257 4.70 6.26 10.24
C ALA A 257 5.51 7.10 9.25
N GLY A 258 6.60 7.68 9.72
CA GLY A 258 7.53 8.48 8.91
C GLY A 258 8.88 8.61 9.61
N ASP A 259 9.87 9.09 8.86
CA ASP A 259 11.21 9.33 9.38
C ASP A 259 11.26 10.50 10.38
N GLN A 260 12.47 10.91 10.78
CA GLN A 260 12.65 12.01 11.73
C GLN A 260 12.05 13.35 11.25
N ASN A 261 11.83 13.52 9.95
CA ASN A 261 11.21 14.69 9.34
C ASN A 261 9.72 14.45 9.02
N SER A 262 9.13 13.35 9.50
CA SER A 262 7.79 12.88 9.15
C SER A 262 7.60 12.64 7.65
N VAL A 263 8.67 12.30 6.92
CA VAL A 263 8.61 11.86 5.53
C VAL A 263 8.34 10.37 5.49
N ALA A 264 7.39 9.94 4.64
CA ALA A 264 7.07 8.52 4.49
C ALA A 264 8.31 7.72 4.06
N TYR A 265 8.45 6.52 4.59
CA TYR A 265 9.58 5.65 4.26
C TYR A 265 9.51 5.16 2.81
N ALA A 266 10.68 4.95 2.21
CA ALA A 266 10.81 4.35 0.89
C ALA A 266 11.13 2.86 0.99
N ARG A 267 10.61 2.07 0.06
CA ARG A 267 11.08 0.71 -0.20
C ARG A 267 11.40 0.47 -1.67
N THR A 268 12.40 -0.34 -1.93
CA THR A 268 12.71 -0.87 -3.27
C THR A 268 11.80 -2.06 -3.60
N PRO A 269 11.66 -2.39 -4.89
CA PRO A 269 10.96 -3.60 -5.31
C PRO A 269 11.47 -4.88 -4.63
N GLU A 270 12.78 -5.03 -4.46
CA GLU A 270 13.39 -6.20 -3.82
C GLU A 270 12.92 -6.35 -2.37
N GLU A 271 12.93 -5.26 -1.61
CA GLU A 271 12.47 -5.27 -0.22
C GLU A 271 10.99 -5.65 -0.12
N ILE A 272 10.17 -5.13 -1.03
CA ILE A 272 8.76 -5.48 -1.13
C ILE A 272 8.59 -6.97 -1.40
N LEU A 273 9.33 -7.52 -2.39
CA LEU A 273 9.27 -8.95 -2.73
C LEU A 273 9.66 -9.84 -1.55
N ARG A 274 10.77 -9.52 -0.86
CA ARG A 274 11.20 -10.24 0.36
C ARG A 274 10.10 -10.28 1.42
N ILE A 275 9.40 -9.17 1.61
CA ILE A 275 8.30 -9.03 2.57
C ILE A 275 7.09 -9.84 2.14
N VAL A 276 6.58 -9.65 0.93
CA VAL A 276 5.34 -10.31 0.49
C VAL A 276 5.49 -11.81 0.22
N TYR A 277 6.71 -12.27 -0.06
CA TYR A 277 7.05 -13.68 -0.10
C TYR A 277 7.24 -14.29 1.30
N GLY A 278 7.46 -13.46 2.32
CA GLY A 278 7.72 -13.89 3.69
C GLY A 278 9.04 -14.67 3.87
N SER A 279 9.91 -14.65 2.86
CA SER A 279 11.15 -15.42 2.81
C SER A 279 12.37 -14.62 3.27
N GLY A 280 12.33 -13.29 3.15
CA GLY A 280 13.53 -12.45 3.28
C GLY A 280 14.43 -12.51 2.05
N ASP A 281 13.99 -13.16 0.96
CA ASP A 281 14.74 -13.31 -0.29
C ASP A 281 13.80 -13.07 -1.50
N GLU A 282 14.09 -12.03 -2.28
CA GLU A 282 13.34 -11.58 -3.47
C GLU A 282 13.30 -12.62 -4.60
N GLY A 283 14.17 -13.61 -4.57
CA GLY A 283 14.22 -14.73 -5.52
C GLY A 283 13.55 -16.00 -5.01
N VAL A 284 12.99 -16.01 -3.79
CA VAL A 284 12.33 -17.18 -3.17
C VAL A 284 10.85 -16.87 -2.92
N PRO A 285 9.95 -17.21 -3.88
CA PRO A 285 8.51 -17.10 -3.70
C PRO A 285 7.96 -17.84 -2.49
N GLY A 286 6.86 -17.32 -1.96
CA GLY A 286 6.21 -17.85 -0.76
C GLY A 286 5.10 -16.92 -0.29
N GLY A 287 4.66 -17.09 0.96
CA GLY A 287 3.71 -16.17 1.60
C GLY A 287 2.48 -15.91 0.75
N PHE A 288 2.26 -14.63 0.43
CA PHE A 288 1.12 -14.18 -0.39
C PHE A 288 1.28 -14.48 -1.88
N TYR A 289 2.48 -14.80 -2.36
CA TYR A 289 2.80 -15.08 -3.76
C TYR A 289 3.48 -16.44 -3.91
N PRO A 290 2.75 -17.57 -3.79
CA PRO A 290 3.33 -18.92 -3.85
C PRO A 290 4.06 -19.25 -5.16
N LYS A 291 3.84 -18.47 -6.23
CA LYS A 291 4.50 -18.61 -7.53
C LYS A 291 5.32 -17.38 -7.94
N GLY A 292 5.47 -16.41 -7.04
CA GLY A 292 6.14 -15.15 -7.28
C GLY A 292 5.21 -14.09 -7.85
N GLY A 293 5.65 -12.83 -7.79
CA GLY A 293 5.06 -11.72 -8.50
C GLY A 293 5.35 -11.77 -10.00
N ASP A 294 4.65 -10.93 -10.75
CA ASP A 294 4.80 -10.78 -12.19
C ASP A 294 5.31 -9.36 -12.53
N GLY A 295 5.54 -9.09 -13.81
CA GLY A 295 6.26 -7.92 -14.30
C GLY A 295 7.77 -8.19 -14.39
N ARG A 296 8.46 -7.34 -15.16
CA ARG A 296 9.88 -7.52 -15.46
C ARG A 296 10.75 -7.56 -14.20
N ILE A 297 10.52 -6.64 -13.27
CA ILE A 297 11.30 -6.52 -12.02
C ILE A 297 11.12 -7.76 -11.13
N ALA A 298 9.88 -8.20 -10.90
CA ALA A 298 9.64 -9.37 -10.06
C ALA A 298 10.23 -10.64 -10.68
N LYS A 299 10.03 -10.84 -11.98
CA LYS A 299 10.52 -12.02 -12.69
C LYS A 299 12.04 -12.07 -12.82
N SER A 300 12.74 -10.93 -12.89
CA SER A 300 14.20 -10.93 -13.01
C SER A 300 14.92 -11.53 -11.80
N HIS A 301 14.25 -11.62 -10.65
CA HIS A 301 14.80 -12.20 -9.42
C HIS A 301 14.53 -13.70 -9.27
N LEU A 302 13.59 -14.26 -10.03
CA LEU A 302 13.21 -15.66 -9.91
C LEU A 302 14.24 -16.54 -10.63
N LYS A 303 14.81 -17.51 -9.92
CA LYS A 303 15.86 -18.41 -10.41
C LYS A 303 15.45 -19.30 -11.62
N TYR A 304 14.18 -19.26 -12.04
CA TYR A 304 13.61 -20.09 -13.10
C TYR A 304 12.53 -19.36 -13.96
N ALA A 305 12.58 -18.03 -14.06
CA ALA A 305 11.63 -17.27 -14.88
C ALA A 305 11.90 -17.38 -16.39
#